data_AF-A0A841PKT8-F1
#
_entry.id   AF-A0A841PKT8-F1
#
_cell.length_a   1.000
_cell.length_b   1.000
_cell.length_c   1.000
_cell.angle_alpha   90.00
_cell.angle_beta   90.00
_cell.angle_gamma   90.00
#
_symmetry.space_group_name_H-M   'P 1'
#
loop_
_entity.id
_entity.type
_entity.pdbx_description
1 polymer ?
#
loop_
_entity_poly.entity_id
_entity_poly.type
_entity_poly.pdbx_seq_one_letter_code
_entity_poly.pdbx_strand_id
1 'polypeptide(L)'
;MINLLKKMFSTSQEQEIKHMRSQKPNIKTKNAGDKQYSKKVDKLSKGQLFPKVATIDDPSKRKINEAYRLSDDLENMVRVNPPQPKGTPKKVLEFVPIAGIQRRKKDALKFAISENIYLELEKEPDNSYDKNAIKVNGICTINGNEQTIFLGYVPGKYTKQLSNYNTLNATIKTIYYPTDEKGIGFRMDIWSEKNNKKVEGKSYNKSIKVPDDSVDRNLDGKKLEKEGYIDNAIEFYEANVLEKFEGNFPYDRLAIIYRKRKQYQEEVRVLKQAISLFEKLESNTHRSDVSPKLMKFKERLNRAEELANKENNLR
;
A
#
# COMPACT_ATOMS: atom_id res chain seq x y z
N MET A 1 4.55 -49.07 -44.84
CA MET A 1 3.58 -48.06 -44.37
C MET A 1 4.23 -46.83 -43.71
N ILE A 2 5.40 -46.95 -43.05
CA ILE A 2 6.05 -45.82 -42.34
C ILE A 2 6.79 -44.84 -43.29
N ASN A 3 7.26 -45.29 -44.47
CA ASN A 3 7.94 -44.41 -45.44
C ASN A 3 7.00 -43.61 -46.36
N LEU A 4 5.71 -43.94 -46.43
CA LEU A 4 4.73 -43.14 -47.18
C LEU A 4 4.25 -41.94 -46.35
N LEU A 5 4.06 -42.12 -45.03
CA LEU A 5 3.65 -41.06 -44.11
C LEU A 5 4.72 -39.96 -43.96
N LYS A 6 6.01 -40.30 -43.90
CA LYS A 6 7.08 -39.29 -43.84
C LYS A 6 7.17 -38.39 -45.08
N LYS A 7 6.74 -38.88 -46.25
CA LYS A 7 6.79 -38.14 -47.52
C LYS A 7 5.57 -37.23 -47.74
N MET A 8 4.47 -37.47 -47.03
CA MET A 8 3.28 -36.59 -47.05
C MET A 8 3.36 -35.46 -46.02
N PHE A 9 4.08 -35.65 -44.91
CA PHE A 9 4.25 -34.61 -43.88
C PHE A 9 5.43 -33.65 -44.15
N SER A 10 6.40 -34.01 -45.00
CA SER A 10 7.53 -33.11 -45.33
C SER A 10 7.19 -32.08 -46.41
N THR A 11 6.26 -32.40 -47.31
CA THR A 11 5.86 -31.51 -48.43
C THR A 11 4.89 -30.41 -48.01
N SER A 12 4.07 -30.61 -46.97
CA SER A 12 3.16 -29.57 -46.47
C SER A 12 3.89 -28.48 -45.66
N GLN A 13 4.90 -28.87 -44.85
CA GLN A 13 5.69 -27.91 -44.07
C GLN A 13 6.62 -27.05 -44.94
N GLU A 14 7.20 -27.61 -46.02
CA GLU A 14 8.05 -26.82 -46.93
C GLU A 14 7.26 -25.83 -47.80
N GLN A 15 5.99 -26.13 -48.13
CA GLN A 15 5.12 -25.20 -48.86
C GLN A 15 4.59 -24.07 -47.96
N GLU A 16 4.27 -24.35 -46.69
CA GLU A 16 3.93 -23.30 -45.71
C GLU A 16 5.11 -22.39 -45.38
N ILE A 17 6.34 -22.91 -45.27
CA ILE A 17 7.54 -22.10 -45.01
C ILE A 17 7.91 -21.21 -46.22
N LYS A 18 7.64 -21.66 -47.46
CA LYS A 18 7.81 -20.82 -48.66
C LYS A 18 6.75 -19.73 -48.78
N HIS A 19 5.51 -19.97 -48.34
CA HIS A 19 4.45 -18.95 -48.37
C HIS A 19 4.58 -17.91 -47.24
N MET A 20 5.14 -18.29 -46.09
CA MET A 20 5.49 -17.34 -45.02
C MET A 20 6.73 -16.48 -45.33
N ARG A 21 7.62 -16.93 -46.23
CA ARG A 21 8.84 -16.17 -46.64
C ARG A 21 8.62 -15.18 -47.78
N SER A 22 7.44 -15.15 -48.41
CA SER A 22 7.10 -14.18 -49.48
C SER A 22 6.32 -12.94 -49.01
N GLN A 23 6.06 -12.80 -47.71
CA GLN A 23 5.49 -11.56 -47.15
C GLN A 23 6.58 -10.78 -46.40
N LYS A 24 7.48 -10.13 -47.15
CA LYS A 24 8.22 -8.99 -46.58
C LYS A 24 7.18 -7.92 -46.22
N PRO A 25 7.03 -7.51 -44.95
CA PRO A 25 6.25 -6.32 -44.66
C PRO A 25 6.92 -5.15 -45.39
N ASN A 26 6.13 -4.50 -46.22
CA ASN A 26 6.53 -3.33 -46.99
C ASN A 26 6.90 -2.22 -46.00
N ILE A 27 8.19 -2.02 -45.72
CA ILE A 27 8.69 -0.93 -44.88
C ILE A 27 8.62 0.37 -45.69
N LYS A 28 7.42 0.94 -45.80
CA LYS A 28 7.13 2.35 -46.12
C LYS A 28 5.78 2.62 -45.46
N THR A 29 5.66 3.31 -44.34
CA THR A 29 6.11 4.68 -44.07
C THR A 29 6.34 4.87 -42.56
N LYS A 30 7.55 5.29 -42.14
CA LYS A 30 7.74 5.81 -40.78
C LYS A 30 7.00 7.15 -40.69
N ASN A 31 5.85 7.17 -40.01
CA ASN A 31 5.08 8.39 -39.75
C ASN A 31 5.97 9.43 -39.03
N ALA A 32 5.68 10.73 -39.23
CA ALA A 32 6.47 11.82 -38.64
C ALA A 32 6.56 11.71 -37.10
N GLY A 33 5.49 11.23 -36.46
CA GLY A 33 5.44 10.95 -35.01
C GLY A 33 6.46 9.92 -34.54
N ASP A 34 6.61 8.79 -35.25
CA ASP A 34 7.57 7.74 -34.87
C ASP A 34 9.03 8.21 -35.03
N LYS A 35 9.31 9.03 -36.05
CA LYS A 35 10.64 9.64 -36.23
C LYS A 35 10.96 10.64 -35.13
N GLN A 36 9.98 11.44 -34.70
CA GLN A 36 10.16 12.41 -33.60
C GLN A 36 10.34 11.72 -32.26
N TYR A 37 9.57 10.65 -31.99
CA TYR A 37 9.71 9.82 -30.81
C TYR A 37 11.10 9.18 -30.72
N SER A 38 11.55 8.52 -31.80
CA SER A 38 12.90 7.91 -31.86
C SER A 38 14.00 8.94 -31.60
N LYS A 39 13.93 10.13 -32.20
CA LYS A 39 14.92 11.19 -31.98
C LYS A 39 14.94 11.69 -30.53
N LYS A 40 13.78 11.76 -29.86
CA LYS A 40 13.67 12.16 -28.46
C LYS A 40 14.31 11.11 -27.54
N VAL A 41 14.00 9.82 -27.76
CA VAL A 41 14.64 8.70 -27.04
C VAL A 41 16.15 8.76 -27.22
N ASP A 42 16.65 8.95 -28.43
CA ASP A 42 18.10 8.98 -28.70
C ASP A 42 18.80 10.12 -27.97
N LYS A 43 18.23 11.34 -27.99
CA LYS A 43 18.81 12.49 -27.28
C LYS A 43 18.84 12.31 -25.76
N LEU A 44 17.74 11.84 -25.19
CA LEU A 44 17.67 11.55 -23.76
C LEU A 44 18.64 10.43 -23.38
N SER A 45 18.75 9.37 -24.17
CA SER A 45 19.68 8.27 -23.90
C SER A 45 21.15 8.71 -23.84
N LYS A 46 21.48 9.84 -24.49
CA LYS A 46 22.80 10.47 -24.50
C LYS A 46 22.96 11.58 -23.46
N GLY A 47 22.00 11.77 -22.56
CA GLY A 47 22.03 12.85 -21.56
C GLY A 47 21.93 14.27 -22.14
N GLN A 48 21.55 14.42 -23.41
CA GLN A 48 21.58 15.70 -24.13
C GLN A 48 20.29 16.52 -23.96
N LEU A 49 19.28 15.98 -23.26
CA LEU A 49 17.99 16.63 -23.09
C LEU A 49 17.30 16.12 -21.83
N PHE A 50 16.90 17.04 -20.95
CA PHE A 50 16.00 16.76 -19.83
C PHE A 50 14.64 17.42 -20.06
N PRO A 51 13.55 16.87 -19.49
CA PRO A 51 12.27 17.55 -19.51
C PRO A 51 12.38 18.92 -18.85
N LYS A 52 11.82 19.95 -19.50
CA LYS A 52 11.62 21.25 -18.86
C LYS A 52 10.38 21.15 -17.97
N VAL A 53 10.58 21.24 -16.66
CA VAL A 53 9.51 21.22 -15.66
C VAL A 53 9.73 22.37 -14.68
N ALA A 54 8.66 22.85 -14.05
CA ALA A 54 8.72 23.97 -13.14
C ALA A 54 9.44 23.61 -11.83
N THR A 55 10.19 24.56 -11.27
CA THR A 55 10.74 24.47 -9.91
C THR A 55 9.71 24.97 -8.91
N ILE A 56 9.26 24.10 -8.01
CA ILE A 56 8.16 24.36 -7.06
C ILE A 56 8.54 23.84 -5.67
N ASP A 57 9.20 24.68 -4.89
CA ASP A 57 9.62 24.35 -3.53
C ASP A 57 8.44 24.27 -2.56
N ASP A 58 7.47 25.18 -2.70
CA ASP A 58 6.26 25.23 -1.88
C ASP A 58 5.34 24.02 -2.16
N PRO A 59 5.14 23.11 -1.18
CA PRO A 59 4.30 21.94 -1.36
C PRO A 59 2.84 22.26 -1.73
N SER A 60 2.30 23.39 -1.29
CA SER A 60 0.90 23.78 -1.53
C SER A 60 0.64 24.12 -3.00
N LYS A 61 1.68 24.49 -3.76
CA LYS A 61 1.61 24.83 -5.18
C LYS A 61 1.78 23.62 -6.11
N ARG A 62 2.10 22.44 -5.55
CA ARG A 62 2.36 21.23 -6.35
C ARG A 62 1.06 20.58 -6.78
N LYS A 63 0.80 20.58 -8.09
CA LYS A 63 -0.41 19.97 -8.66
C LYS A 63 -0.29 18.45 -8.75
N ILE A 64 -1.44 17.77 -8.63
CA ILE A 64 -1.52 16.31 -8.70
C ILE A 64 -1.16 15.84 -10.12
N ASN A 65 -0.33 14.80 -10.21
CA ASN A 65 0.18 14.21 -11.45
C ASN A 65 0.99 15.15 -12.35
N GLU A 66 1.32 16.36 -11.89
CA GLU A 66 2.21 17.25 -12.61
C GLU A 66 3.66 17.04 -12.17
N ALA A 67 4.55 17.06 -13.15
CA ALA A 67 5.98 16.92 -12.94
C ALA A 67 6.57 18.26 -12.46
N TYR A 68 7.46 18.20 -11.47
CA TYR A 68 8.12 19.37 -10.90
C TYR A 68 9.56 19.05 -10.46
N ARG A 69 10.33 20.09 -10.13
CA ARG A 69 11.61 20.01 -9.45
C ARG A 69 11.58 20.84 -8.17
N LEU A 70 12.45 20.51 -7.23
CA LEU A 70 12.87 21.40 -6.15
C LEU A 70 14.12 22.17 -6.57
N SER A 71 14.42 23.27 -5.89
CA SER A 71 15.61 24.09 -6.16
C SER A 71 16.93 23.34 -5.91
N ASP A 72 16.92 22.33 -5.02
CA ASP A 72 18.06 21.47 -4.69
C ASP A 72 18.10 20.16 -5.50
N ASP A 73 17.14 19.94 -6.40
CA ASP A 73 17.11 18.75 -7.25
C ASP A 73 18.20 18.81 -8.34
N LEU A 74 18.79 17.64 -8.64
CA LEU A 74 19.66 17.50 -9.80
C LEU A 74 18.89 17.79 -11.10
N GLU A 75 19.56 18.35 -12.11
CA GLU A 75 18.92 18.72 -13.39
C GLU A 75 18.26 17.52 -14.09
N ASN A 76 18.88 16.34 -13.99
CA ASN A 76 18.37 15.10 -14.56
C ASN A 76 17.25 14.46 -13.74
N MET A 77 16.84 15.06 -12.62
CA MET A 77 15.80 14.53 -11.75
C MET A 77 14.49 15.26 -11.94
N VAL A 78 13.38 14.51 -11.93
CA VAL A 78 12.02 15.05 -11.99
C VAL A 78 11.18 14.34 -10.95
N ARG A 79 10.38 15.10 -10.22
CA ARG A 79 9.44 14.59 -9.21
C ARG A 79 8.02 14.62 -9.74
N VAL A 80 7.18 13.76 -9.20
CA VAL A 80 5.74 13.71 -9.49
C VAL A 80 4.97 13.70 -8.17
N ASN A 81 3.84 14.38 -8.14
CA ASN A 81 2.91 14.35 -7.00
C ASN A 81 1.68 13.47 -7.33
N PRO A 82 1.80 12.13 -7.28
CA PRO A 82 0.70 11.25 -7.60
C PRO A 82 -0.37 11.26 -6.50
N PRO A 83 -1.66 11.07 -6.84
CA PRO A 83 -2.68 10.84 -5.83
C PRO A 83 -2.44 9.49 -5.14
N GLN A 84 -2.99 9.34 -3.94
CA GLN A 84 -3.06 8.03 -3.29
C GLN A 84 -3.87 7.07 -4.17
N PRO A 85 -3.39 5.84 -4.44
CA PRO A 85 -4.16 4.88 -5.23
C PRO A 85 -5.45 4.45 -4.51
N LYS A 86 -6.51 4.28 -5.28
CA LYS A 86 -7.81 3.81 -4.76
C LYS A 86 -7.67 2.40 -4.17
N GLY A 87 -8.40 2.12 -3.10
CA GLY A 87 -8.42 0.80 -2.45
C GLY A 87 -7.20 0.49 -1.55
N THR A 88 -6.09 1.21 -1.69
CA THR A 88 -4.86 0.98 -0.90
C THR A 88 -4.47 2.22 -0.11
N PRO A 89 -5.12 2.51 1.02
CA PRO A 89 -4.92 3.74 1.78
C PRO A 89 -3.66 3.76 2.63
N LYS A 90 -2.96 2.63 2.77
CA LYS A 90 -1.77 2.53 3.60
C LYS A 90 -0.54 2.59 2.70
N LYS A 91 0.27 3.64 2.83
CA LYS A 91 1.62 3.62 2.26
C LYS A 91 2.50 2.71 3.12
N VAL A 92 3.10 1.69 2.53
CA VAL A 92 3.90 0.69 3.24
C VAL A 92 5.39 0.86 3.04
N LEU A 93 5.80 1.44 1.92
CA LEU A 93 7.18 1.78 1.60
C LEU A 93 7.23 3.08 0.79
N GLU A 94 8.27 3.88 1.00
CA GLU A 94 8.49 5.13 0.27
C GLU A 94 9.81 5.09 -0.50
N PHE A 95 9.86 5.81 -1.63
CA PHE A 95 11.08 6.00 -2.42
C PHE A 95 11.84 4.71 -2.75
N VAL A 96 11.10 3.64 -3.03
CA VAL A 96 11.66 2.33 -3.39
C VAL A 96 12.25 2.40 -4.80
N PRO A 97 13.52 1.98 -5.02
CA PRO A 97 14.07 1.86 -6.36
C PRO A 97 13.44 0.69 -7.13
N ILE A 98 13.42 0.77 -8.46
CA ILE A 98 13.11 -0.39 -9.32
C ILE A 98 14.43 -1.15 -9.59
N ALA A 99 14.52 -2.40 -9.13
CA ALA A 99 15.66 -3.27 -9.34
C ALA A 99 15.72 -3.80 -10.77
N GLY A 100 16.92 -3.94 -11.32
CA GLY A 100 17.13 -4.51 -12.67
C GLY A 100 16.91 -3.53 -13.82
N ILE A 101 16.55 -2.27 -13.55
CA ILE A 101 16.21 -1.30 -14.60
C ILE A 101 17.35 -1.02 -15.58
N GLN A 102 18.60 -1.16 -15.14
CA GLN A 102 19.78 -0.98 -15.99
C GLN A 102 19.86 -2.02 -17.12
N ARG A 103 19.22 -3.18 -16.96
CA ARG A 103 19.09 -4.19 -18.02
C ARG A 103 17.99 -3.85 -19.03
N ARG A 104 17.16 -2.84 -18.73
CA ARG A 104 15.98 -2.44 -19.50
C ARG A 104 15.96 -0.93 -19.80
N LYS A 105 17.15 -0.33 -19.99
CA LYS A 105 17.30 1.14 -20.20
C LYS A 105 16.40 1.68 -21.31
N LYS A 106 16.31 0.97 -22.45
CA LYS A 106 15.48 1.39 -23.59
C LYS A 106 13.99 1.42 -23.24
N ASP A 107 13.50 0.36 -22.63
CA ASP A 107 12.11 0.22 -22.18
C ASP A 107 11.75 1.24 -21.10
N ALA A 108 12.64 1.41 -20.12
CA ALA A 108 12.50 2.40 -19.07
C ALA A 108 12.47 3.83 -19.63
N LEU A 109 13.31 4.15 -20.62
CA LEU A 109 13.32 5.45 -21.26
C LEU A 109 12.06 5.65 -22.11
N LYS A 110 11.64 4.62 -22.84
CA LYS A 110 10.39 4.59 -23.60
C LYS A 110 9.23 4.97 -22.68
N PHE A 111 9.12 4.31 -21.54
CA PHE A 111 8.13 4.60 -20.51
C PHE A 111 8.21 6.04 -19.98
N ALA A 112 9.39 6.51 -19.57
CA ALA A 112 9.58 7.83 -18.93
C ALA A 112 9.21 9.04 -19.80
N ILE A 113 9.08 8.87 -21.12
CA ILE A 113 8.78 9.96 -22.06
C ILE A 113 7.38 9.87 -22.67
N SER A 114 6.66 8.79 -22.36
CA SER A 114 5.30 8.54 -22.83
C SER A 114 4.28 9.34 -22.03
N GLU A 115 3.04 9.30 -22.49
CA GLU A 115 1.91 9.96 -21.84
C GLU A 115 1.21 9.00 -20.87
N ASN A 116 0.43 9.55 -19.93
CA ASN A 116 -0.40 8.80 -18.97
C ASN A 116 0.34 7.65 -18.27
N ILE A 117 1.52 7.94 -17.73
CA ILE A 117 2.37 6.92 -17.13
C ILE A 117 1.91 6.56 -15.71
N TYR A 118 1.81 5.26 -15.42
CA TYR A 118 1.59 4.75 -14.05
C TYR A 118 2.25 3.38 -13.87
N LEU A 119 2.26 2.88 -12.64
CA LEU A 119 2.89 1.59 -12.28
C LEU A 119 1.85 0.58 -11.84
N GLU A 120 2.07 -0.66 -12.24
CA GLU A 120 1.36 -1.84 -11.73
C GLU A 120 2.37 -2.81 -11.12
N LEU A 121 1.94 -3.45 -10.02
CA LEU A 121 2.72 -4.45 -9.31
C LEU A 121 2.06 -5.82 -9.49
N GLU A 122 2.85 -6.80 -9.91
CA GLU A 122 2.40 -8.17 -10.15
C GLU A 122 3.25 -9.14 -9.33
N LYS A 123 2.62 -9.97 -8.51
CA LYS A 123 3.32 -11.01 -7.73
C LYS A 123 3.61 -12.20 -8.64
N GLU A 124 4.86 -12.68 -8.63
CA GLU A 124 5.29 -13.85 -9.39
C GLU A 124 5.70 -14.98 -8.41
N PRO A 125 4.75 -15.74 -7.83
CA PRO A 125 5.06 -16.80 -6.87
C PRO A 125 5.90 -17.94 -7.48
N ASP A 126 5.77 -18.15 -8.80
CA ASP A 126 6.50 -19.16 -9.57
C ASP A 126 7.88 -18.69 -10.06
N ASN A 127 8.35 -17.51 -9.62
CA ASN A 127 9.66 -17.01 -10.00
C ASN A 127 10.78 -17.88 -9.42
N SER A 128 11.68 -18.35 -10.29
CA SER A 128 12.73 -19.31 -9.95
C SER A 128 13.79 -18.79 -8.96
N TYR A 129 13.87 -17.47 -8.75
CA TYR A 129 14.88 -16.84 -7.89
C TYR A 129 14.32 -16.34 -6.55
N ASP A 130 13.10 -15.82 -6.52
CA ASP A 130 12.41 -15.38 -5.30
C ASP A 130 10.92 -15.65 -5.42
N LYS A 131 10.39 -16.58 -4.61
CA LYS A 131 8.94 -16.87 -4.54
C LYS A 131 8.07 -15.69 -4.11
N ASN A 132 8.66 -14.62 -3.60
CA ASN A 132 7.97 -13.38 -3.27
C ASN A 132 8.26 -12.28 -4.30
N ALA A 133 8.84 -12.59 -5.46
CA ALA A 133 9.17 -11.61 -6.48
C ALA A 133 7.93 -10.79 -6.84
N ILE A 134 8.11 -9.47 -6.90
CA ILE A 134 7.08 -8.53 -7.31
C ILE A 134 7.61 -7.78 -8.52
N LYS A 135 7.04 -8.10 -9.67
CA LYS A 135 7.31 -7.47 -10.94
C LYS A 135 6.71 -6.06 -10.97
N VAL A 136 7.43 -5.14 -11.58
CA VAL A 136 7.03 -3.74 -11.77
C VAL A 136 6.81 -3.50 -13.25
N ASN A 137 5.56 -3.31 -13.63
CA ASN A 137 5.16 -2.96 -14.98
C ASN A 137 4.84 -1.46 -15.04
N GLY A 138 5.35 -0.78 -16.05
CA GLY A 138 4.97 0.59 -16.37
C GLY A 138 3.88 0.58 -17.44
N ILE A 139 2.74 1.21 -17.15
CA ILE A 139 1.66 1.39 -18.11
C ILE A 139 1.72 2.80 -18.67
N CYS A 140 1.67 2.95 -20.00
CA CYS A 140 1.76 4.25 -20.65
C CYS A 140 1.01 4.28 -21.98
N THR A 141 0.65 5.47 -22.45
CA THR A 141 0.06 5.68 -23.77
C THR A 141 1.16 5.99 -24.80
N ILE A 142 1.19 5.22 -25.90
CA ILE A 142 2.10 5.41 -27.03
C ILE A 142 1.27 5.38 -28.31
N ASN A 143 1.32 6.47 -29.08
CA ASN A 143 0.54 6.64 -30.31
C ASN A 143 -0.97 6.35 -30.08
N GLY A 144 -1.52 6.84 -28.96
CA GLY A 144 -2.93 6.65 -28.59
C GLY A 144 -3.28 5.27 -28.01
N ASN A 145 -2.34 4.32 -27.94
CA ASN A 145 -2.59 2.98 -27.43
C ASN A 145 -1.91 2.78 -26.07
N GLU A 146 -2.63 2.16 -25.13
CA GLU A 146 -2.05 1.73 -23.86
C GLU A 146 -1.04 0.59 -24.10
N GLN A 147 0.12 0.69 -23.45
CA GLN A 147 1.17 -0.31 -23.51
C GLN A 147 1.69 -0.61 -22.11
N THR A 148 1.84 -1.91 -21.85
CA THR A 148 2.52 -2.45 -20.67
C THR A 148 3.99 -2.67 -20.99
N ILE A 149 4.87 -2.06 -20.20
CA ILE A 149 6.32 -2.18 -20.33
C ILE A 149 6.86 -2.76 -19.04
N PHE A 150 7.49 -3.92 -19.11
CA PHE A 150 8.15 -4.48 -17.93
C PHE A 150 9.42 -3.68 -17.59
N LEU A 151 9.46 -3.05 -16.41
CA LEU A 151 10.55 -2.16 -15.99
C LEU A 151 11.61 -2.85 -15.13
N GLY A 152 11.20 -3.81 -14.30
CA GLY A 152 12.08 -4.50 -13.37
C GLY A 152 11.32 -5.00 -12.14
N TYR A 153 12.02 -5.23 -11.05
CA TYR A 153 11.43 -5.83 -9.84
C TYR A 153 11.46 -4.88 -8.65
N VAL A 154 10.58 -5.10 -7.68
CA VAL A 154 10.78 -4.60 -6.33
C VAL A 154 12.04 -5.26 -5.75
N PRO A 155 12.96 -4.51 -5.12
CA PRO A 155 14.17 -5.09 -4.53
C PRO A 155 13.84 -6.18 -3.50
N GLY A 156 14.56 -7.31 -3.55
CA GLY A 156 14.30 -8.49 -2.72
C GLY A 156 14.27 -8.23 -1.20
N LYS A 157 14.99 -7.22 -0.71
CA LYS A 157 14.94 -6.82 0.71
C LYS A 157 13.55 -6.39 1.19
N TYR A 158 12.65 -6.04 0.28
CA TYR A 158 11.28 -5.62 0.60
C TYR A 158 10.23 -6.73 0.36
N THR A 159 10.54 -7.75 -0.44
CA THR A 159 9.53 -8.70 -0.94
C THR A 159 8.88 -9.52 0.17
N LYS A 160 9.65 -9.95 1.19
CA LYS A 160 9.13 -10.67 2.36
C LYS A 160 8.14 -9.85 3.20
N GLN A 161 8.36 -8.54 3.34
CA GLN A 161 7.41 -7.68 4.04
C GLN A 161 6.11 -7.54 3.22
N LEU A 162 6.27 -7.31 1.92
CA LEU A 162 5.16 -7.07 1.00
C LEU A 162 4.30 -8.30 0.71
N SER A 163 4.83 -9.50 0.89
CA SER A 163 4.07 -10.74 0.71
C SER A 163 2.89 -10.88 1.67
N ASN A 164 2.90 -10.17 2.81
CA ASN A 164 1.82 -10.17 3.81
C ASN A 164 0.59 -9.34 3.42
N TYR A 165 0.62 -8.65 2.28
CA TYR A 165 -0.49 -7.82 1.80
C TYR A 165 -1.12 -8.48 0.58
N ASN A 166 -2.44 -8.46 0.49
CA ASN A 166 -3.16 -9.04 -0.63
C ASN A 166 -3.10 -8.13 -1.86
N THR A 167 -3.30 -6.83 -1.66
CA THR A 167 -3.34 -5.84 -2.72
C THR A 167 -2.15 -4.90 -2.60
N LEU A 168 -1.44 -4.70 -3.70
CA LEU A 168 -0.32 -3.77 -3.77
C LEU A 168 -0.51 -2.84 -4.97
N ASN A 169 -0.36 -1.54 -4.74
CA ASN A 169 -0.30 -0.52 -5.78
C ASN A 169 0.99 0.27 -5.66
N ALA A 170 1.42 0.89 -6.75
CA ALA A 170 2.60 1.75 -6.75
C ALA A 170 2.30 3.11 -7.37
N THR A 171 3.03 4.13 -6.92
CA THR A 171 3.03 5.44 -7.56
C THR A 171 4.45 5.90 -7.82
N ILE A 172 4.66 6.58 -8.95
CA ILE A 172 5.97 7.15 -9.29
C ILE A 172 6.18 8.42 -8.48
N LYS A 173 7.31 8.52 -7.79
CA LYS A 173 7.70 9.71 -7.03
C LYS A 173 8.80 10.50 -7.71
N THR A 174 9.74 9.80 -8.31
CA THR A 174 10.91 10.44 -8.92
C THR A 174 11.37 9.65 -10.13
N ILE A 175 11.74 10.36 -11.18
CA ILE A 175 12.39 9.85 -12.38
C ILE A 175 13.77 10.50 -12.44
N TYR A 176 14.80 9.68 -12.56
CA TYR A 176 16.17 10.09 -12.83
C TYR A 176 16.44 9.79 -14.30
N TYR A 177 16.50 10.83 -15.13
CA TYR A 177 16.91 10.70 -16.52
C TYR A 177 18.40 10.39 -16.61
N PRO A 178 18.83 9.65 -17.63
CA PRO A 178 20.23 9.25 -17.76
C PRO A 178 21.15 10.46 -18.00
N THR A 179 22.36 10.38 -17.46
CA THR A 179 23.50 11.27 -17.69
C THR A 179 24.67 10.45 -18.23
N ASP A 180 25.81 11.09 -18.50
CA ASP A 180 27.03 10.38 -18.92
C ASP A 180 27.52 9.36 -17.87
N GLU A 181 27.26 9.64 -16.58
CA GLU A 181 27.71 8.77 -15.47
C GLU A 181 26.65 7.76 -15.02
N LYS A 182 25.36 8.10 -15.11
CA LYS A 182 24.28 7.33 -14.49
C LYS A 182 23.18 7.02 -15.49
N GLY A 183 22.74 5.76 -15.50
CA GLY A 183 21.58 5.35 -16.28
C GLY A 183 20.24 5.81 -15.70
N ILE A 184 19.17 5.60 -16.46
CA ILE A 184 17.81 5.92 -16.02
C ILE A 184 17.43 5.20 -14.71
N GLY A 185 16.67 5.86 -13.85
CA GLY A 185 16.21 5.31 -12.58
C GLY A 185 14.85 5.86 -12.15
N PHE A 186 14.19 5.14 -11.25
CA PHE A 186 12.89 5.54 -10.69
C PHE A 186 12.90 5.37 -9.18
N ARG A 187 12.05 6.13 -8.52
CA ARG A 187 11.63 5.94 -7.13
C ARG A 187 10.12 5.84 -7.10
N MET A 188 9.60 4.84 -6.40
CA MET A 188 8.17 4.61 -6.26
C MET A 188 7.77 4.48 -4.80
N ASP A 189 6.58 4.94 -4.48
CA ASP A 189 5.92 4.58 -3.22
C ASP A 189 5.08 3.33 -3.46
N ILE A 190 5.04 2.43 -2.47
CA ILE A 190 4.21 1.22 -2.50
C ILE A 190 3.11 1.36 -1.46
N TRP A 191 1.89 1.03 -1.88
CA TRP A 191 0.65 1.18 -1.14
C TRP A 191 -0.02 -0.18 -1.00
N SER A 192 -0.72 -0.38 0.11
CA SER A 192 -1.51 -1.59 0.38
C SER A 192 -2.85 -1.25 1.00
N GLU A 193 -3.71 -2.26 1.10
CA GLU A 193 -4.86 -2.21 1.99
C GLU A 193 -4.41 -1.99 3.46
N LYS A 194 -5.34 -1.56 4.31
CA LYS A 194 -5.12 -1.65 5.76
C LYS A 194 -5.04 -3.13 6.10
N ASN A 195 -3.94 -3.54 6.74
CA ASN A 195 -3.76 -4.90 7.18
C ASN A 195 -4.67 -5.18 8.39
N ASN A 196 -5.95 -5.39 8.12
CA ASN A 196 -6.93 -5.85 9.08
C ASN A 196 -6.86 -7.37 9.10
N LYS A 197 -5.74 -7.96 9.55
CA LYS A 197 -5.73 -9.41 9.82
C LYS A 197 -6.93 -9.66 10.73
N LYS A 198 -7.93 -10.36 10.20
CA LYS A 198 -9.10 -10.77 10.97
C LYS A 198 -8.56 -11.77 11.97
N VAL A 199 -8.35 -11.31 13.21
CA VAL A 199 -7.94 -12.19 14.29
C VAL A 199 -9.10 -13.16 14.47
N GLU A 200 -8.84 -14.45 14.20
CA GLU A 200 -9.82 -15.49 14.46
C GLU A 200 -10.13 -15.52 15.96
N GLY A 201 -11.41 -15.43 16.31
CA GLY A 201 -11.83 -15.46 17.69
C GLY A 201 -11.58 -16.85 18.27
N LYS A 202 -10.84 -16.91 19.37
CA LYS A 202 -10.63 -18.13 20.14
C LYS A 202 -11.59 -18.14 21.33
N SER A 203 -12.01 -19.33 21.72
CA SER A 203 -12.83 -19.53 22.92
C SER A 203 -12.07 -19.12 24.18
N TYR A 204 -12.82 -18.74 25.21
CA TYR A 204 -12.28 -18.49 26.55
C TYR A 204 -11.39 -19.66 27.02
N ASN A 205 -10.22 -19.34 27.55
CA ASN A 205 -9.28 -20.31 28.09
C ASN A 205 -9.15 -20.16 29.61
N LYS A 206 -9.63 -21.16 30.36
CA LYS A 206 -9.61 -21.21 31.85
C LYS A 206 -8.21 -21.28 32.46
N SER A 207 -7.19 -21.68 31.68
CA SER A 207 -5.81 -21.76 32.17
C SER A 207 -5.11 -20.39 32.23
N ILE A 208 -5.64 -19.39 31.52
CA ILE A 208 -5.12 -18.03 31.54
C ILE A 208 -5.70 -17.35 32.78
N LYS A 209 -4.83 -16.89 33.67
CA LYS A 209 -5.21 -16.22 34.92
C LYS A 209 -4.98 -14.71 34.79
N VAL A 210 -5.86 -13.93 35.41
CA VAL A 210 -5.70 -12.49 35.53
C VAL A 210 -4.43 -12.21 36.34
N PRO A 211 -3.46 -11.44 35.81
CA PRO A 211 -2.29 -11.02 36.57
C PRO A 211 -2.69 -10.17 37.77
N ASP A 212 -1.88 -10.18 38.84
CA ASP A 212 -2.15 -9.34 40.01
C ASP A 212 -1.88 -7.86 39.73
N ASP A 213 -0.87 -7.55 38.92
CA ASP A 213 -0.49 -6.18 38.60
C ASP A 213 -1.40 -5.53 37.54
N SER A 214 -1.82 -4.30 37.82
CA SER A 214 -2.74 -3.54 36.97
C SER A 214 -2.16 -3.15 35.59
N VAL A 215 -0.85 -2.93 35.49
CA VAL A 215 -0.18 -2.63 34.23
C VAL A 215 -0.06 -3.90 33.40
N ASP A 216 0.31 -5.01 34.01
CA ASP A 216 0.43 -6.31 33.35
C ASP A 216 -0.90 -6.76 32.75
N ARG A 217 -2.03 -6.59 33.47
CA ARG A 217 -3.37 -6.85 32.90
C ARG A 217 -3.62 -6.09 31.59
N ASN A 218 -3.17 -4.84 31.50
CA ASN A 218 -3.33 -4.04 30.27
C ASN A 218 -2.42 -4.53 29.13
N LEU A 219 -1.16 -4.87 29.45
CA LEU A 219 -0.18 -5.37 28.49
C LEU A 219 -0.57 -6.75 27.95
N ASP A 220 -0.94 -7.66 28.84
CA ASP A 220 -1.32 -9.02 28.50
C ASP A 220 -2.70 -9.08 27.86
N GLY A 221 -3.67 -8.26 28.32
CA GLY A 221 -4.96 -8.10 27.66
C GLY A 221 -4.78 -7.72 26.18
N LYS A 222 -3.87 -6.78 25.89
CA LYS A 222 -3.54 -6.38 24.51
C LYS A 222 -2.91 -7.50 23.70
N LYS A 223 -2.13 -8.38 24.33
CA LYS A 223 -1.55 -9.56 23.69
C LYS A 223 -2.63 -10.59 23.37
N LEU A 224 -3.51 -10.88 24.33
CA LEU A 224 -4.66 -11.78 24.17
C LEU A 224 -5.59 -11.31 23.04
N GLU A 225 -5.84 -10.00 22.93
CA GLU A 225 -6.61 -9.44 21.81
C GLU A 225 -5.99 -9.72 20.43
N LYS A 226 -4.65 -9.68 20.33
CA LYS A 226 -3.93 -10.00 19.09
C LYS A 226 -3.94 -11.50 18.79
N GLU A 227 -4.00 -12.33 19.82
CA GLU A 227 -4.00 -13.79 19.72
C GLU A 227 -5.40 -14.39 19.53
N GLY A 228 -6.45 -13.58 19.71
CA GLY A 228 -7.86 -13.95 19.50
C GLY A 228 -8.63 -14.31 20.76
N TYR A 229 -8.00 -14.29 21.94
CA TYR A 229 -8.63 -14.60 23.23
C TYR A 229 -9.36 -13.38 23.82
N ILE A 230 -10.39 -12.92 23.11
CA ILE A 230 -11.09 -11.68 23.46
C ILE A 230 -11.76 -11.76 24.84
N ASP A 231 -12.36 -12.89 25.22
CA ASP A 231 -13.02 -13.03 26.51
C ASP A 231 -12.04 -12.96 27.70
N ASN A 232 -10.87 -13.60 27.57
CA ASN A 232 -9.81 -13.47 28.57
C ASN A 232 -9.29 -12.03 28.68
N ALA A 233 -9.16 -11.32 27.55
CA ALA A 233 -8.75 -9.91 27.58
C ALA A 233 -9.79 -9.01 28.27
N ILE A 234 -11.09 -9.27 28.08
CA ILE A 234 -12.17 -8.57 28.80
C ILE A 234 -12.00 -8.77 30.31
N GLU A 235 -11.75 -10.00 30.77
CA GLU A 235 -11.54 -10.30 32.19
C GLU A 235 -10.40 -9.46 32.80
N PHE A 236 -9.30 -9.30 32.07
CA PHE A 236 -8.14 -8.53 32.52
C PHE A 236 -8.46 -7.03 32.63
N TYR A 237 -9.16 -6.49 31.63
CA TYR A 237 -9.55 -5.08 31.64
C TYR A 237 -10.63 -4.78 32.67
N GLU A 238 -11.60 -5.68 32.89
CA GLU A 238 -12.65 -5.52 33.90
C GLU A 238 -12.07 -5.52 35.31
N ALA A 239 -11.05 -6.34 35.60
CA ALA A 239 -10.33 -6.28 36.87
C ALA A 239 -9.74 -4.88 37.13
N ASN A 240 -9.15 -4.25 36.11
CA ASN A 240 -8.66 -2.88 36.22
C ASN A 240 -9.77 -1.83 36.37
N VAL A 241 -10.91 -2.03 35.71
CA VAL A 241 -12.07 -1.15 35.88
C VAL A 241 -12.61 -1.25 37.31
N LEU A 242 -12.75 -2.46 37.83
CA LEU A 242 -13.19 -2.75 39.20
C LEU A 242 -12.29 -2.08 40.25
N GLU A 243 -10.97 -2.15 40.07
CA GLU A 243 -9.97 -1.50 40.92
C GLU A 243 -9.78 0.00 40.65
N LYS A 244 -10.55 0.58 39.72
CA LYS A 244 -10.54 2.02 39.38
C LYS A 244 -9.17 2.52 38.91
N PHE A 245 -8.52 1.74 38.05
CA PHE A 245 -7.22 2.08 37.46
C PHE A 245 -7.20 3.51 36.86
N GLU A 246 -6.26 4.36 37.27
CA GLU A 246 -6.22 5.81 36.92
C GLU A 246 -5.74 6.12 35.48
N GLY A 247 -5.72 5.11 34.61
CA GLY A 247 -5.43 5.22 33.19
C GLY A 247 -6.64 4.91 32.31
N ASN A 248 -6.72 5.55 31.14
CA ASN A 248 -7.88 5.39 30.24
C ASN A 248 -7.91 4.07 29.45
N PHE A 249 -6.79 3.34 29.41
CA PHE A 249 -6.62 2.19 28.53
C PHE A 249 -7.71 1.09 28.69
N PRO A 250 -7.96 0.53 29.89
CA PRO A 250 -8.97 -0.53 30.04
C PRO A 250 -10.38 -0.05 29.66
N TYR A 251 -10.76 1.17 30.05
CA TYR A 251 -12.06 1.78 29.69
C TYR A 251 -12.22 1.95 28.18
N ASP A 252 -11.20 2.47 27.50
CA ASP A 252 -11.20 2.64 26.05
C ASP A 252 -11.31 1.30 25.31
N ARG A 253 -10.58 0.27 25.77
CA ARG A 253 -10.59 -1.07 25.16
C ARG A 253 -11.93 -1.76 25.37
N LEU A 254 -12.44 -1.83 26.61
CA LEU A 254 -13.73 -2.44 26.91
C LEU A 254 -14.87 -1.80 26.13
N ALA A 255 -14.90 -0.46 26.07
CA ALA A 255 -15.91 0.23 25.28
C ALA A 255 -15.85 -0.18 23.79
N ILE A 256 -14.65 -0.38 23.21
CA ILE A 256 -14.51 -0.86 21.82
C ILE A 256 -15.01 -2.30 21.69
N ILE A 257 -14.63 -3.18 22.61
CA ILE A 257 -14.98 -4.60 22.58
C ILE A 257 -16.50 -4.76 22.70
N TYR A 258 -17.11 -4.14 23.70
CA TYR A 258 -18.55 -4.19 23.93
C TYR A 258 -19.35 -3.60 22.76
N ARG A 259 -18.92 -2.47 22.19
CA ARG A 259 -19.55 -1.92 20.98
C ARG A 259 -19.55 -2.89 19.81
N LYS A 260 -18.42 -3.54 19.54
CA LYS A 260 -18.31 -4.53 18.45
C LYS A 260 -19.18 -5.76 18.67
N ARG A 261 -19.38 -6.15 19.93
CA ARG A 261 -20.27 -7.24 20.33
C ARG A 261 -21.74 -6.82 20.48
N LYS A 262 -22.06 -5.54 20.22
CA LYS A 262 -23.38 -4.93 20.44
C LYS A 262 -23.86 -5.05 21.90
N GLN A 263 -22.94 -5.15 22.85
CA GLN A 263 -23.24 -5.16 24.28
C GLN A 263 -23.29 -3.72 24.80
N TYR A 264 -24.25 -2.92 24.30
CA TYR A 264 -24.24 -1.47 24.53
C TYR A 264 -24.44 -1.10 26.00
N GLN A 265 -25.18 -1.89 26.78
CA GLN A 265 -25.35 -1.68 28.22
C GLN A 265 -24.03 -1.80 28.98
N GLU A 266 -23.18 -2.76 28.62
CA GLU A 266 -21.84 -2.91 29.22
C GLU A 266 -20.91 -1.77 28.82
N GLU A 267 -20.98 -1.30 27.56
CA GLU A 267 -20.25 -0.10 27.14
C GLU A 267 -20.68 1.13 27.97
N VAL A 268 -21.99 1.33 28.18
CA VAL A 268 -22.54 2.41 29.01
C VAL A 268 -22.03 2.32 30.46
N ARG A 269 -22.08 1.13 31.08
CA ARG A 269 -21.58 0.91 32.45
C ARG A 269 -20.12 1.31 32.59
N VAL A 270 -19.25 0.79 31.72
CA VAL A 270 -17.81 1.09 31.77
C VAL A 270 -17.53 2.57 31.55
N LEU A 271 -18.24 3.23 30.64
CA LEU A 271 -18.06 4.66 30.38
C LEU A 271 -18.52 5.53 31.54
N LYS A 272 -19.63 5.18 32.22
CA LYS A 272 -20.06 5.87 33.45
C LYS A 272 -19.01 5.75 34.56
N GLN A 273 -18.40 4.57 34.71
CA GLN A 273 -17.32 4.36 35.67
C GLN A 273 -16.06 5.15 35.32
N ALA A 274 -15.71 5.23 34.03
CA ALA A 274 -14.61 6.06 33.54
C ALA A 274 -14.84 7.54 33.84
N ILE A 275 -16.04 8.06 33.54
CA ILE A 275 -16.40 9.46 33.78
C ILE A 275 -16.30 9.80 35.26
N SER A 276 -16.90 8.97 36.14
CA SER A 276 -16.85 9.19 37.59
C SER A 276 -15.42 9.24 38.13
N LEU A 277 -14.53 8.35 37.65
CA LEU A 277 -13.11 8.35 38.04
C LEU A 277 -12.39 9.61 37.52
N PHE A 278 -12.59 9.97 36.25
CA PHE A 278 -11.88 11.08 35.63
C PHE A 278 -12.38 12.45 36.11
N GLU A 279 -13.65 12.60 36.50
CA GLU A 279 -14.14 13.80 37.21
C GLU A 279 -13.48 13.97 38.57
N LYS A 280 -13.30 12.87 39.31
CA LYS A 280 -12.56 12.88 40.57
C LYS A 280 -11.08 13.23 40.34
N LEU A 281 -10.44 12.70 39.30
CA LEU A 281 -9.04 13.02 38.99
C LEU A 281 -8.86 14.47 38.53
N GLU A 282 -9.81 15.01 37.75
CA GLU A 282 -9.79 16.42 37.30
C GLU A 282 -9.85 17.37 38.50
N SER A 283 -10.65 17.02 39.51
CA SER A 283 -10.79 17.81 40.73
C SER A 283 -9.57 17.74 41.67
N ASN A 284 -8.80 16.64 41.62
CA ASN A 284 -7.75 16.34 42.60
C ASN A 284 -6.32 16.41 42.04
N THR A 285 -6.14 16.54 40.73
CA THR A 285 -4.83 16.47 40.08
C THR A 285 -4.67 17.57 39.04
N HIS A 286 -3.45 18.06 38.83
CA HIS A 286 -3.12 19.05 37.78
C HIS A 286 -2.70 18.38 36.47
N ARG A 287 -3.23 17.18 36.20
CA ARG A 287 -2.88 16.39 35.02
C ARG A 287 -3.58 16.94 33.78
N SER A 288 -2.80 17.49 32.85
CA SER A 288 -3.31 18.07 31.60
C SER A 288 -4.01 17.05 30.68
N ASP A 289 -3.74 15.76 30.85
CA ASP A 289 -4.34 14.69 30.04
C ASP A 289 -5.76 14.31 30.47
N VAL A 290 -6.21 14.71 31.67
CA VAL A 290 -7.49 14.26 32.25
C VAL A 290 -8.69 14.88 31.53
N SER A 291 -8.71 16.21 31.36
CA SER A 291 -9.87 16.91 30.78
C SER A 291 -10.20 16.45 29.34
N PRO A 292 -9.22 16.33 28.41
CA PRO A 292 -9.48 15.79 27.08
C PRO A 292 -10.03 14.35 27.09
N LYS A 293 -9.56 13.51 28.01
CA LYS A 293 -10.03 12.12 28.15
C LYS A 293 -11.45 12.06 28.70
N LEU A 294 -11.77 12.90 29.68
CA LEU A 294 -13.11 13.01 30.24
C LEU A 294 -14.13 13.42 29.17
N MET A 295 -13.82 14.45 28.38
CA MET A 295 -14.66 14.89 27.27
C MET A 295 -14.91 13.76 26.27
N LYS A 296 -13.86 13.04 25.86
CA LYS A 296 -13.95 11.88 24.99
C LYS A 296 -14.88 10.79 25.56
N PHE A 297 -14.82 10.51 26.87
CA PHE A 297 -15.71 9.52 27.49
C PHE A 297 -17.17 9.98 27.50
N LYS A 298 -17.44 11.27 27.78
CA LYS A 298 -18.79 11.85 27.73
C LYS A 298 -19.41 11.76 26.33
N GLU A 299 -18.65 12.16 25.29
CA GLU A 299 -19.11 12.04 23.90
C GLU A 299 -19.42 10.60 23.50
N ARG A 300 -18.58 9.66 23.96
CA ARG A 300 -18.76 8.24 23.66
C ARG A 300 -19.96 7.65 24.40
N LEU A 301 -20.19 8.07 25.65
CA LEU A 301 -21.33 7.65 26.46
C LEU A 301 -22.64 8.03 25.78
N ASN A 302 -22.78 9.28 25.33
CA ASN A 302 -23.97 9.73 24.61
C ASN A 302 -24.30 8.82 23.42
N ARG A 303 -23.29 8.49 22.59
CA ARG A 303 -23.48 7.54 21.49
C ARG A 303 -23.83 6.13 21.95
N ALA A 304 -23.27 5.66 23.07
CA ALA A 304 -23.57 4.33 23.60
C ALA A 304 -25.01 4.24 24.11
N GLU A 305 -25.49 5.28 24.79
CA GLU A 305 -26.87 5.36 25.29
C GLU A 305 -27.88 5.44 24.13
N GLU A 306 -27.59 6.20 23.06
CA GLU A 306 -28.41 6.21 21.86
C GLU A 306 -28.55 4.81 21.22
N LEU A 307 -27.44 4.06 21.15
CA LEU A 307 -27.44 2.70 20.59
C LEU A 307 -28.19 1.72 21.49
N ALA A 308 -28.00 1.83 22.81
CA ALA A 308 -28.69 1.01 23.79
C ALA A 308 -30.21 1.23 23.77
N ASN A 309 -30.65 2.48 23.68
CA ASN A 309 -32.07 2.83 23.58
C ASN A 309 -32.70 2.33 22.28
N LYS A 310 -31.98 2.44 21.15
CA LYS A 310 -32.44 1.88 19.87
C LYS A 310 -32.59 0.37 19.93
N GLU A 311 -31.67 -0.33 20.59
CA GLU A 311 -31.76 -1.79 20.76
C GLU A 311 -32.97 -2.19 21.63
N ASN A 312 -33.21 -1.46 22.72
CA ASN A 312 -34.35 -1.72 23.60
C ASN A 312 -35.70 -1.48 22.91
N ASN A 313 -35.80 -0.48 22.02
CA ASN A 313 -37.03 -0.18 21.28
C ASN A 313 -37.32 -1.18 20.13
N LEU A 314 -36.36 -2.05 19.78
CA LEU A 314 -36.50 -3.08 18.75
C LEU A 314 -36.85 -4.47 19.31
N ARG A 315 -36.88 -4.62 20.64
CA ARG A 315 -37.24 -5.86 21.35
C ARG A 315 -38.66 -5.75 21.90
#